data_AF-A0A959YZY5-F1
#
_entry.id   AF-A0A959YZY5-F1
#
_cell.length_a   1.000
_cell.length_b   1.000
_cell.length_c   1.000
_cell.angle_alpha   90.00
_cell.angle_beta   90.00
_cell.angle_gamma   90.00
#
_symmetry.space_group_name_H-M   'P 1'
#
loop_
_entity.id
_entity.type
_entity.pdbx_description
1 polymer ?
#
loop_
_entity_poly.entity_id
_entity_poly.type
_entity_poly.pdbx_seq_one_letter_code
_entity_poly.pdbx_strand_id
1 'polypeptide(L)'
;MAKDQIGLREAVSIGIGGMVGGGIFAVLGLAVSLAKGGTPVAFLIAGGIALLTAYSYAKLSLAYPDRGGTVRFIDKGFGASVFSGAINNLLWVSYIIMLSLYASAFGSYAPNLLSLTSDRNLDFHVYATGIILVATAINYYSIAVVGRIESLAVFIKLIILLGFVGVGVYGLFSDPNVKQLAVDQWESPLNLFAGAMVIFVAYEGFELIANAAPDIVSPKRNIPRAYYIAVVFVMLLYVVIAIVTVGSLAFDRVAQAQDYVLAEAARPVLGQAGFTIITIAALISTFSAINASLYGGSRVNYEIAEDDELPKHFLAQVWNQPVGLLVTAVATLVVVNSFGLESISTA
;
A
#
# COMPACT_ATOMS: atom_id res chain seq x y z
N MET A 1 13.19 -26.13 17.71
CA MET A 1 12.91 -25.76 16.31
C MET A 1 13.80 -24.58 15.98
N ALA A 2 14.65 -24.68 14.95
CA ALA A 2 15.45 -23.54 14.50
C ALA A 2 14.47 -22.43 14.10
N LYS A 3 14.55 -21.29 14.80
CA LYS A 3 13.75 -20.08 14.52
C LYS A 3 14.06 -19.70 13.08
N ASP A 4 13.07 -19.64 12.19
CA ASP A 4 13.27 -19.23 10.80
C ASP A 4 13.91 -17.83 10.81
N GLN A 5 15.21 -17.81 10.52
CA GLN A 5 16.05 -16.63 10.60
C GLN A 5 15.86 -15.81 9.32
N ILE A 6 15.44 -14.55 9.47
CA ILE A 6 15.15 -13.66 8.34
C ILE A 6 16.47 -13.05 7.85
N GLY A 7 16.87 -13.38 6.63
CA GLY A 7 18.02 -12.79 5.95
C GLY A 7 17.75 -11.38 5.44
N LEU A 8 18.77 -10.75 4.86
CA LEU A 8 18.63 -9.41 4.27
C LEU A 8 17.65 -9.40 3.09
N ARG A 9 17.65 -10.44 2.25
CA ARG A 9 16.81 -10.51 1.06
C ARG A 9 15.34 -10.63 1.43
N GLU A 10 15.06 -11.46 2.43
CA GLU A 10 13.74 -11.68 3.00
C GLU A 10 13.24 -10.38 3.67
N ALA A 11 14.08 -9.71 4.46
CA ALA A 11 13.73 -8.42 5.07
C ALA A 11 13.46 -7.31 4.03
N VAL A 12 14.26 -7.24 2.95
CA VAL A 12 14.01 -6.33 1.82
C VAL A 12 12.69 -6.68 1.13
N SER A 13 12.43 -7.97 0.92
CA SER A 13 11.19 -8.46 0.31
C SER A 13 9.96 -8.12 1.16
N ILE A 14 10.07 -8.15 2.49
CA ILE A 14 8.99 -7.73 3.40
C ILE A 14 8.66 -6.24 3.15
N GLY A 15 9.68 -5.37 3.13
CA GLY A 15 9.46 -3.95 2.89
C GLY A 15 8.92 -3.63 1.49
N ILE A 16 9.49 -4.24 0.44
CA ILE A 16 9.01 -4.05 -0.93
C ILE A 16 7.60 -4.63 -1.09
N GLY A 17 7.34 -5.81 -0.53
CA GLY A 17 6.05 -6.46 -0.62
C GLY A 17 4.93 -5.64 0.02
N GLY A 18 5.21 -5.06 1.19
CA GLY A 18 4.35 -4.12 1.89
C GLY A 18 4.04 -2.88 1.05
N MET A 19 5.08 -2.17 0.59
CA MET A 19 4.92 -0.94 -0.18
C MET A 19 4.27 -1.15 -1.54
N VAL A 20 4.71 -2.16 -2.30
CA VAL A 20 4.17 -2.48 -3.62
C VAL A 20 2.83 -3.22 -3.51
N GLY A 21 2.00 -2.88 -2.53
CA GLY A 21 0.64 -3.36 -2.33
C GLY A 21 -0.39 -2.64 -3.21
N GLY A 22 -1.50 -2.24 -2.61
CA GLY A 22 -2.58 -1.54 -3.31
C GLY A 22 -2.32 -0.04 -3.55
N GLY A 23 -1.38 0.56 -2.83
CA GLY A 23 -1.20 2.02 -2.78
C GLY A 23 -0.98 2.66 -4.15
N ILE A 24 0.04 2.21 -4.90
CA ILE A 24 0.32 2.73 -6.25
C ILE A 24 -0.85 2.57 -7.22
N PHE A 25 -1.61 1.48 -7.09
CA PHE A 25 -2.78 1.24 -7.93
C PHE A 25 -3.94 2.16 -7.56
N ALA A 26 -4.07 2.52 -6.28
CA ALA A 26 -5.15 3.35 -5.78
C ALA A 26 -4.94 4.85 -6.04
N VAL A 27 -3.71 5.36 -5.86
CA VAL A 27 -3.48 6.82 -5.80
C VAL A 27 -2.91 7.43 -7.06
N LEU A 28 -2.46 6.64 -8.05
CA LEU A 28 -1.78 7.18 -9.22
C LEU A 28 -2.65 8.15 -10.03
N GLY A 29 -3.94 7.85 -10.21
CA GLY A 29 -4.86 8.72 -10.96
C GLY A 29 -5.03 10.09 -10.30
N LEU A 30 -5.28 10.09 -8.99
CA LEU A 30 -5.39 11.30 -8.17
C LEU A 30 -4.06 12.06 -8.11
N ALA A 31 -2.94 11.35 -8.03
CA ALA A 31 -1.62 11.99 -8.07
C ALA A 31 -1.41 12.74 -9.39
N VAL A 32 -1.79 12.15 -10.53
CA VAL A 32 -1.69 12.82 -11.83
C VAL A 32 -2.67 13.98 -11.95
N SER A 33 -3.87 13.91 -11.36
CA SER A 33 -4.79 15.05 -11.38
C SER A 33 -4.28 16.24 -10.57
N LEU A 34 -3.59 15.98 -9.45
CA LEU A 34 -3.02 17.01 -8.57
C LEU A 34 -1.67 17.56 -9.06
N ALA A 35 -0.82 16.72 -9.64
CA ALA A 35 0.56 17.10 -9.98
C ALA A 35 0.81 17.26 -11.49
N LYS A 36 -0.06 16.69 -12.34
CA LYS A 36 0.09 16.63 -13.82
C LYS A 36 1.49 16.19 -14.24
N GLY A 37 2.20 16.99 -15.03
CA GLY A 37 3.56 16.71 -15.46
C GLY A 37 4.55 16.52 -14.31
N GLY A 38 4.26 17.11 -13.15
CA GLY A 38 5.08 17.05 -11.94
C GLY A 38 4.89 15.76 -11.13
N THR A 39 4.02 14.84 -11.55
CA THR A 39 3.72 13.60 -10.80
C THR A 39 4.99 12.81 -10.43
N PRO A 40 5.98 12.60 -11.32
CA PRO A 40 7.22 11.92 -10.93
C PRO A 40 7.98 12.62 -9.80
N VAL A 41 7.95 13.95 -9.77
CA VAL A 41 8.58 14.74 -8.70
C VAL A 41 7.77 14.64 -7.40
N ALA A 42 6.43 14.61 -7.48
CA ALA A 42 5.60 14.34 -6.30
C ALA A 42 5.91 12.97 -5.68
N PHE A 43 6.11 11.92 -6.51
CA PHE A 43 6.56 10.61 -6.04
C PHE A 43 7.95 10.68 -5.39
N LEU A 44 8.87 11.45 -5.97
CA LEU A 44 10.20 11.63 -5.39
C LEU A 44 10.16 12.37 -4.04
N ILE A 45 9.29 13.39 -3.89
CA ILE A 45 9.09 14.11 -2.63
C ILE A 45 8.53 13.16 -1.57
N ALA A 46 7.47 12.43 -1.90
CA ALA A 46 6.85 11.44 -1.02
C ALA A 46 7.84 10.34 -0.59
N GLY A 47 8.63 9.82 -1.53
CA GLY A 47 9.69 8.85 -1.26
C GLY A 47 10.82 9.42 -0.41
N GLY A 48 11.15 10.71 -0.57
CA GLY A 48 12.09 11.42 0.29
C GLY A 48 11.61 11.51 1.73
N ILE A 49 10.32 11.82 1.94
CA ILE A 49 9.68 11.79 3.27
C ILE A 49 9.72 10.36 3.84
N ALA A 50 9.39 9.35 3.03
CA ALA A 50 9.46 7.95 3.44
C ALA A 50 10.88 7.53 3.84
N LEU A 51 11.94 8.02 3.17
CA LEU A 51 13.33 7.76 3.56
C LEU A 51 13.71 8.40 4.90
N LEU A 52 13.22 9.61 5.18
CA LEU A 52 13.42 10.25 6.49
C LEU A 52 12.73 9.43 7.60
N THR A 53 11.52 8.94 7.35
CA THR A 53 10.80 8.04 8.27
C THR A 53 11.55 6.72 8.43
N ALA A 54 12.01 6.11 7.34
CA ALA A 54 12.76 4.86 7.33
C ALA A 54 14.09 4.96 8.10
N TYR A 55 14.75 6.11 8.10
CA TYR A 55 15.92 6.38 8.94
C TYR A 55 15.59 6.26 10.44
N SER A 56 14.49 6.89 10.86
CA SER A 56 14.01 6.82 12.25
C SER A 56 13.61 5.38 12.61
N TYR A 57 12.87 4.70 11.73
CA TYR A 57 12.51 3.29 11.89
C TYR A 57 13.72 2.37 11.98
N ALA A 58 14.76 2.57 11.19
CA ALA A 58 15.98 1.79 11.25
C ALA A 58 16.67 1.90 12.61
N LYS A 59 16.73 3.12 13.18
CA LYS A 59 17.30 3.34 14.53
C LYS A 59 16.43 2.73 15.63
N LEU A 60 15.12 2.95 15.56
CA LEU A 60 14.17 2.45 16.55
C LEU A 60 14.07 0.93 16.54
N SER A 61 14.05 0.31 15.36
CA SER A 61 14.06 -1.16 15.21
C SER A 61 15.33 -1.80 15.76
N LEU A 62 16.46 -1.08 15.76
CA LEU A 62 17.71 -1.53 16.38
C LEU A 62 17.71 -1.35 17.90
N ALA A 63 17.13 -0.26 18.39
CA ALA A 63 17.06 0.05 19.82
C ALA A 63 16.02 -0.80 20.55
N TYR A 64 14.89 -1.07 19.89
CA TYR A 64 13.72 -1.77 20.42
C TYR A 64 13.28 -2.87 19.44
N PRO A 65 14.07 -3.95 19.28
CA PRO A 65 13.72 -5.04 18.38
C PRO A 65 12.58 -5.86 19.00
N ASP A 66 11.35 -5.49 18.67
CA ASP A 66 10.13 -6.05 19.22
C ASP A 66 9.12 -6.34 18.10
N ARG A 67 8.26 -7.35 18.31
CA ARG A 67 7.27 -7.76 17.32
C ARG A 67 6.13 -6.75 17.16
N GLY A 68 5.89 -5.91 18.16
CA GLY A 68 4.90 -4.83 18.09
C GLY A 68 5.34 -3.60 17.29
N GLY A 69 6.58 -3.59 16.80
CA GLY A 69 7.09 -2.59 15.85
C GLY A 69 6.77 -1.15 16.25
N THR A 70 5.93 -0.48 15.45
CA THR A 70 5.56 0.93 15.65
C THR A 70 4.93 1.21 17.01
N VAL A 71 4.02 0.34 17.48
CA VAL A 71 3.35 0.49 18.80
C VAL A 71 4.41 0.55 19.89
N ARG A 72 5.35 -0.41 19.85
CA ARG A 72 6.44 -0.47 20.81
C ARG A 72 7.33 0.77 20.81
N PHE A 73 7.58 1.37 19.65
CA PHE A 73 8.38 2.58 19.55
C PHE A 73 7.73 3.75 20.27
N ILE A 74 6.40 3.87 20.15
CA ILE A 74 5.61 4.91 20.80
C ILE A 74 5.64 4.71 22.32
N ASP A 75 5.37 3.49 22.80
CA ASP A 75 5.30 3.23 24.25
C ASP A 75 6.66 3.36 24.92
N LYS A 76 7.75 2.96 24.24
CA LYS A 76 9.10 3.17 24.76
C LYS A 76 9.53 4.63 24.73
N GLY A 77 9.07 5.40 23.76
CA GLY A 77 9.40 6.82 23.62
C GLY A 77 8.65 7.71 24.61
N PHE A 78 7.36 7.45 24.81
CA PHE A 78 6.45 8.33 25.56
C PHE A 78 5.95 7.74 26.89
N GLY A 79 6.18 6.45 27.12
CA GLY A 79 5.61 5.71 28.25
C GLY A 79 4.12 5.42 28.07
N ALA A 80 3.60 4.48 28.85
CA ALA A 80 2.17 4.15 28.88
C ALA A 80 1.37 5.35 29.41
N SER A 81 0.73 6.07 28.49
CA SER A 81 0.04 7.32 28.76
C SER A 81 -1.18 7.47 27.85
N VAL A 82 -2.07 8.42 28.17
CA VAL A 82 -3.18 8.76 27.27
C VAL A 82 -2.67 9.21 25.89
N PHE A 83 -1.47 9.80 25.84
CA PHE A 83 -0.85 10.22 24.59
C PHE A 83 -0.39 9.02 23.75
N SER A 84 0.36 8.06 24.31
CA SER A 84 0.77 6.83 23.59
C SER A 84 -0.45 6.08 23.09
N GLY A 85 -1.45 5.90 23.97
CA GLY A 85 -2.74 5.30 23.63
C GLY A 85 -3.44 5.99 22.48
N ALA A 86 -3.54 7.32 22.50
CA ALA A 86 -4.16 8.06 21.41
C ALA A 86 -3.42 7.86 20.07
N ILE A 87 -2.09 7.91 20.06
CA ILE A 87 -1.30 7.73 18.83
C ILE A 87 -1.38 6.29 18.33
N ASN A 88 -1.33 5.29 19.20
CA ASN A 88 -1.48 3.88 18.83
C ASN A 88 -2.89 3.58 18.30
N ASN A 89 -3.93 4.18 18.88
CA ASN A 89 -5.29 4.08 18.35
C ASN A 89 -5.41 4.76 16.98
N LEU A 90 -4.75 5.91 16.76
CA LEU A 90 -4.69 6.55 15.44
C LEU A 90 -3.97 5.67 14.41
N LEU A 91 -2.92 4.95 14.81
CA LEU A 91 -2.28 3.95 13.96
C LEU A 91 -3.26 2.84 13.59
N TRP A 92 -4.05 2.32 14.54
CA TRP A 92 -5.07 1.32 14.20
C TRP A 92 -6.16 1.87 13.26
N VAL A 93 -6.57 3.12 13.44
CA VAL A 93 -7.50 3.80 12.52
C VAL A 93 -6.89 3.96 11.13
N SER A 94 -5.58 4.26 11.01
CA SER A 94 -4.93 4.38 9.70
C SER A 94 -4.97 3.05 8.93
N TYR A 95 -4.86 1.90 9.60
CA TYR A 95 -5.07 0.59 8.95
C TYR A 95 -6.46 0.46 8.33
N ILE A 96 -7.51 0.98 8.98
CA ILE A 96 -8.89 0.92 8.47
C ILE A 96 -9.03 1.79 7.20
N ILE A 97 -8.47 3.00 7.21
CA ILE A 97 -8.46 3.91 6.06
C ILE A 97 -7.69 3.29 4.90
N MET A 98 -6.49 2.76 5.17
CA MET A 98 -5.64 2.10 4.16
C MET A 98 -6.32 0.87 3.56
N LEU A 99 -6.95 0.03 4.38
CA LEU A 99 -7.73 -1.12 3.92
C LEU A 99 -8.87 -0.69 2.98
N SER A 100 -9.52 0.44 3.29
CA SER A 100 -10.59 1.00 2.47
C SER A 100 -10.06 1.50 1.14
N LEU A 101 -8.89 2.15 1.13
CA LEU A 101 -8.20 2.57 -0.09
C LEU A 101 -7.86 1.36 -0.99
N TYR A 102 -7.35 0.27 -0.42
CA TYR A 102 -7.00 -0.93 -1.18
C TYR A 102 -8.22 -1.69 -1.69
N ALA A 103 -9.27 -1.81 -0.87
CA ALA A 103 -10.53 -2.42 -1.28
C ALA A 103 -11.20 -1.61 -2.39
N SER A 104 -11.11 -0.29 -2.31
CA SER A 104 -11.60 0.60 -3.34
C SER A 104 -10.82 0.45 -4.65
N ALA A 105 -9.48 0.37 -4.61
CA ALA A 105 -8.71 0.06 -5.80
C ALA A 105 -9.14 -1.29 -6.41
N PHE A 106 -9.30 -2.34 -5.58
CA PHE A 106 -9.82 -3.63 -6.06
C PHE A 106 -11.19 -3.45 -6.75
N GLY A 107 -12.10 -2.69 -6.13
CA GLY A 107 -13.43 -2.36 -6.65
C GLY A 107 -13.40 -1.58 -7.98
N SER A 108 -12.41 -0.72 -8.20
CA SER A 108 -12.28 0.04 -9.45
C SER A 108 -11.63 -0.76 -10.58
N TYR A 109 -10.75 -1.71 -10.24
CA TYR A 109 -10.07 -2.57 -11.23
C TYR A 109 -10.93 -3.77 -11.66
N ALA A 110 -11.61 -4.46 -10.74
CA ALA A 110 -12.28 -5.74 -11.01
C ALA A 110 -13.39 -5.68 -12.08
N PRO A 111 -14.24 -4.64 -12.14
CA PRO A 111 -15.27 -4.51 -13.18
C PRO A 111 -14.73 -4.46 -14.61
N ASN A 112 -13.42 -4.17 -14.78
CA ASN A 112 -12.78 -4.17 -16.09
C ASN A 112 -12.50 -5.58 -16.65
N LEU A 113 -12.50 -6.61 -15.80
CA LEU A 113 -12.36 -8.01 -16.23
C LEU A 113 -13.71 -8.70 -16.34
N LEU A 114 -14.59 -8.44 -15.39
CA LEU A 114 -15.91 -9.03 -15.33
C LEU A 114 -16.91 -8.00 -14.79
N SER A 115 -17.87 -7.62 -15.63
CA SER A 115 -19.01 -6.81 -15.21
C SER A 115 -20.09 -7.77 -14.69
N LEU A 116 -20.54 -7.56 -13.45
CA LEU A 116 -21.59 -8.38 -12.83
C LEU A 116 -22.98 -7.81 -13.13
N THR A 117 -23.07 -6.49 -13.20
CA THR A 117 -24.30 -5.75 -13.48
C THR A 117 -24.06 -4.74 -14.61
N SER A 118 -25.12 -4.07 -15.06
CA SER A 118 -25.00 -2.95 -15.99
C SER A 118 -24.56 -1.64 -15.32
N ASP A 119 -24.51 -1.61 -13.98
CA ASP A 119 -24.14 -0.43 -13.20
C ASP A 119 -22.73 -0.61 -12.62
N ARG A 120 -21.79 0.16 -13.15
CA ARG A 120 -20.39 0.10 -12.75
C ARG A 120 -20.16 0.56 -11.31
N ASN A 121 -20.99 1.45 -10.78
CA ASN A 121 -20.90 1.87 -9.39
C ASN A 121 -21.35 0.73 -8.44
N LEU A 122 -22.42 0.03 -8.81
CA LEU A 122 -22.85 -1.16 -8.07
C LEU A 122 -21.78 -2.26 -8.11
N ASP A 123 -21.19 -2.53 -9.28
CA ASP A 123 -20.11 -3.51 -9.43
C ASP A 123 -18.91 -3.15 -8.55
N PHE A 124 -18.52 -1.87 -8.50
CA PHE A 124 -17.46 -1.38 -7.61
C PHE A 124 -17.73 -1.76 -6.15
N HIS A 125 -18.92 -1.45 -5.62
CA HIS A 125 -19.27 -1.73 -4.22
C HIS A 125 -19.35 -3.23 -3.93
N VAL A 126 -19.84 -4.03 -4.88
CA VAL A 126 -19.88 -5.49 -4.78
C VAL A 126 -18.47 -6.07 -4.71
N TYR A 127 -17.56 -5.64 -5.58
CA TYR A 127 -16.18 -6.14 -5.58
C TYR A 127 -15.38 -5.67 -4.36
N ALA A 128 -15.49 -4.40 -3.97
CA ALA A 128 -14.82 -3.85 -2.79
C ALA A 128 -15.28 -4.56 -1.49
N THR A 129 -16.59 -4.77 -1.35
CA THR A 129 -17.16 -5.52 -0.22
C THR A 129 -16.74 -6.99 -0.26
N GLY A 130 -16.85 -7.63 -1.43
CA GLY A 130 -16.55 -9.05 -1.60
C GLY A 130 -15.10 -9.38 -1.25
N ILE A 131 -14.13 -8.55 -1.66
CA ILE A 131 -12.73 -8.81 -1.38
C ILE A 131 -12.39 -8.70 0.12
N ILE A 132 -13.01 -7.76 0.84
CA ILE A 132 -12.84 -7.64 2.29
C ILE A 132 -13.39 -8.88 2.99
N LEU A 133 -14.58 -9.36 2.61
CA LEU A 133 -15.18 -10.56 3.19
C LEU A 133 -14.32 -11.81 2.94
N VAL A 134 -13.82 -11.98 1.70
CA VAL A 134 -12.93 -13.09 1.34
C VAL A 134 -11.63 -13.03 2.15
N ALA A 135 -10.98 -11.87 2.23
CA ALA A 135 -9.74 -11.71 2.99
C ALA A 135 -9.96 -11.94 4.50
N THR A 136 -11.08 -11.47 5.04
CA THR A 136 -11.47 -11.70 6.44
C THR A 136 -11.65 -13.19 6.71
N ALA A 137 -12.36 -13.92 5.84
CA ALA A 137 -12.57 -15.36 5.97
C ALA A 137 -11.24 -16.14 5.92
N ILE A 138 -10.32 -15.77 5.02
CA ILE A 138 -8.99 -16.39 4.91
C ILE A 138 -8.18 -16.17 6.19
N ASN A 139 -8.22 -14.95 6.75
CA ASN A 139 -7.52 -14.63 7.99
C ASN A 139 -8.04 -15.43 9.20
N TYR A 140 -9.34 -15.69 9.28
CA TYR A 140 -9.91 -16.59 10.30
C TYR A 140 -9.53 -18.05 10.06
N TYR A 141 -9.43 -18.50 8.81
CA TYR A 141 -9.14 -19.90 8.49
C TYR A 141 -7.68 -20.28 8.71
N SER A 142 -6.71 -19.52 8.17
CA SER A 142 -5.29 -19.87 8.31
C SER A 142 -4.32 -18.73 8.00
N ILE A 143 -3.60 -18.28 9.04
CA ILE A 143 -2.47 -17.33 8.92
C ILE A 143 -1.34 -17.91 8.05
N ALA A 144 -1.14 -19.24 8.07
CA ALA A 144 -0.11 -19.88 7.26
C ALA A 144 -0.42 -19.80 5.75
N VAL A 145 -1.70 -19.79 5.39
CA VAL A 145 -2.15 -19.58 4.00
C VAL A 145 -1.94 -18.13 3.59
N VAL A 146 -2.23 -17.17 4.47
CA VAL A 146 -1.95 -15.73 4.26
C VAL A 146 -0.49 -15.50 3.85
N GLY A 147 0.47 -16.00 4.63
CA GLY A 147 1.89 -15.77 4.36
C GLY A 147 2.40 -16.39 3.05
N ARG A 148 1.87 -17.56 2.64
CA ARG A 148 2.25 -18.19 1.36
C ARG A 148 1.67 -17.45 0.16
N ILE A 149 0.42 -17.00 0.26
CA ILE A 149 -0.24 -16.20 -0.78
C ILE A 149 0.52 -14.89 -0.98
N GLU A 150 0.92 -14.23 0.12
CA GLU A 150 1.60 -12.93 0.09
C GLU A 150 2.94 -13.02 -0.66
N SER A 151 3.81 -13.96 -0.28
CA SER A 151 5.13 -14.11 -0.91
C SER A 151 5.04 -14.37 -2.43
N LEU A 152 4.08 -15.19 -2.87
CA LEU A 152 3.85 -15.45 -4.28
C LEU A 152 3.26 -14.22 -4.99
N ALA A 153 2.30 -13.54 -4.38
CA ALA A 153 1.69 -12.33 -4.91
C ALA A 153 2.73 -11.22 -5.13
N VAL A 154 3.67 -11.04 -4.18
CA VAL A 154 4.77 -10.08 -4.29
C VAL A 154 5.68 -10.36 -5.46
N PHE A 155 6.05 -11.63 -5.65
CA PHE A 155 6.89 -12.01 -6.77
C PHE A 155 6.20 -11.73 -8.12
N ILE A 156 4.93 -12.14 -8.26
CA ILE A 156 4.15 -11.97 -9.50
C ILE A 156 3.95 -10.48 -9.80
N LYS A 157 3.49 -9.69 -8.83
CA LYS A 157 3.21 -8.26 -9.04
C LYS A 157 4.47 -7.47 -9.39
N LEU A 158 5.61 -7.77 -8.77
CA LEU A 158 6.88 -7.12 -9.09
C LEU A 158 7.37 -7.45 -10.49
N ILE A 159 7.26 -8.71 -10.93
CA ILE A 159 7.61 -9.07 -12.31
C ILE A 159 6.76 -8.29 -13.30
N ILE A 160 5.45 -8.22 -13.07
CA ILE A 160 4.54 -7.50 -13.97
C ILE A 160 4.87 -6.00 -13.99
N LEU A 161 5.10 -5.38 -12.84
CA LEU A 161 5.43 -3.95 -12.77
C LEU A 161 6.79 -3.61 -13.37
N LEU A 162 7.82 -4.45 -13.15
CA LEU A 162 9.12 -4.28 -13.78
C LEU A 162 9.05 -4.48 -15.29
N GLY A 163 8.24 -5.43 -15.76
CA GLY A 163 7.94 -5.62 -17.18
C GLY A 163 7.22 -4.41 -17.78
N PHE A 164 6.22 -3.88 -17.09
CA PHE A 164 5.53 -2.64 -17.47
C PHE A 164 6.49 -1.46 -17.56
N VAL A 165 7.38 -1.29 -16.58
CA VAL A 165 8.41 -0.24 -16.63
C VAL A 165 9.34 -0.41 -17.83
N GLY A 166 9.86 -1.62 -18.06
CA GLY A 166 10.78 -1.88 -19.17
C GLY A 166 10.15 -1.60 -20.54
N VAL A 167 8.94 -2.10 -20.76
CA VAL A 167 8.19 -1.89 -22.02
C VAL A 167 7.70 -0.45 -22.15
N GLY A 168 7.21 0.13 -21.06
CA GLY A 168 6.71 1.51 -21.01
C GLY A 168 7.79 2.51 -21.38
N VAL A 169 8.97 2.42 -20.75
CA VAL A 169 10.11 3.30 -21.07
C VAL A 169 10.53 3.17 -22.53
N TYR A 170 10.52 1.95 -23.09
CA TYR A 170 10.78 1.75 -24.52
C TYR A 170 9.71 2.44 -25.40
N GLY A 171 8.43 2.38 -25.02
CA GLY A 171 7.34 3.03 -25.73
C GLY A 171 7.42 4.57 -25.73
N LEU A 172 7.99 5.17 -24.67
CA LEU A 172 8.09 6.63 -24.54
C LEU A 172 8.95 7.30 -25.63
N PHE A 173 9.96 6.62 -26.18
CA PHE A 173 10.88 7.26 -27.15
C PHE A 173 10.17 7.80 -28.40
N SER A 174 8.99 7.28 -28.72
CA SER A 174 8.18 7.69 -29.87
C SER A 174 6.86 8.38 -29.49
N ASP A 175 6.53 8.49 -28.19
CA ASP A 175 5.22 8.96 -27.75
C ASP A 175 5.17 10.51 -27.70
N PRO A 176 4.20 11.17 -28.37
CA PRO A 176 4.08 12.62 -28.33
C PRO A 176 3.74 13.16 -26.94
N ASN A 177 3.18 12.35 -26.04
CA ASN A 177 2.78 12.74 -24.69
C ASN A 177 3.97 12.90 -23.73
N VAL A 178 5.19 12.52 -24.11
CA VAL A 178 6.41 12.79 -23.31
C VAL A 178 6.58 14.28 -23.01
N LYS A 179 6.05 15.16 -23.87
CA LYS A 179 6.03 16.62 -23.66
C LYS A 179 5.25 17.02 -22.40
N GLN A 180 4.31 16.19 -21.93
CA GLN A 180 3.54 16.43 -20.71
C GLN A 180 4.41 16.40 -19.44
N LEU A 181 5.64 15.87 -19.50
CA LEU A 181 6.57 15.86 -18.37
C LEU A 181 7.31 17.20 -18.18
N ALA A 182 7.21 18.11 -19.15
CA ALA A 182 7.87 19.41 -19.11
C ALA A 182 7.31 20.28 -17.97
N VAL A 183 8.17 21.16 -17.43
CA VAL A 183 7.88 21.97 -16.23
C VAL A 183 6.67 22.89 -16.41
N ASP A 184 6.41 23.35 -17.63
CA ASP A 184 5.24 24.17 -17.97
C ASP A 184 3.91 23.40 -17.91
N GLN A 185 3.96 22.07 -17.83
CA GLN A 185 2.81 21.18 -17.67
C GLN A 185 2.62 20.73 -16.21
N TRP A 186 3.41 21.27 -15.28
CA TRP A 186 3.27 20.96 -13.86
C TRP A 186 2.19 21.84 -13.24
N GLU A 187 1.53 21.29 -12.22
CA GLU A 187 0.63 22.06 -11.37
C GLU A 187 1.38 22.99 -10.41
N SER A 188 0.63 23.85 -9.73
CA SER A 188 1.20 24.76 -8.73
C SER A 188 2.03 24.00 -7.67
N PRO A 189 3.06 24.61 -7.06
CA PRO A 189 3.86 23.94 -6.02
C PRO A 189 3.02 23.41 -4.84
N LEU A 190 1.91 24.08 -4.52
CA LEU A 190 0.99 23.63 -3.48
C LEU A 190 0.26 22.33 -3.88
N ASN A 191 -0.26 22.27 -5.11
CA ASN A 191 -0.93 21.07 -5.62
C ASN A 191 0.06 19.90 -5.81
N LEU A 192 1.28 20.21 -6.25
CA LEU A 192 2.37 19.23 -6.34
C LEU A 192 2.66 18.61 -4.96
N PHE A 193 2.75 19.44 -3.92
CA PHE A 193 2.96 18.98 -2.55
C PHE A 193 1.77 18.20 -2.02
N ALA A 194 0.54 18.63 -2.30
CA ALA A 194 -0.68 17.89 -1.95
C ALA A 194 -0.69 16.50 -2.62
N GLY A 195 -0.32 16.42 -3.90
CA GLY A 195 -0.14 15.15 -4.61
C GLY A 195 0.92 14.26 -3.96
N ALA A 196 2.04 14.83 -3.50
CA ALA A 196 3.06 14.09 -2.76
C ALA A 196 2.54 13.52 -1.44
N MET A 197 1.69 14.25 -0.71
CA MET A 197 1.07 13.76 0.53
C MET A 197 0.09 12.62 0.27
N VAL A 198 -0.71 12.69 -0.79
CA VAL A 198 -1.57 11.59 -1.24
C VAL A 198 -0.73 10.34 -1.61
N ILE A 199 0.36 10.55 -2.34
CA ILE A 199 1.28 9.47 -2.73
C ILE A 199 1.97 8.83 -1.52
N PHE A 200 2.17 9.56 -0.42
CA PHE A 200 2.87 9.03 0.75
C PHE A 200 2.26 7.71 1.25
N VAL A 201 0.93 7.55 1.13
CA VAL A 201 0.23 6.29 1.44
C VAL A 201 0.74 5.12 0.61
N ALA A 202 1.17 5.33 -0.64
CA ALA A 202 1.76 4.28 -1.46
C ALA A 202 3.14 3.80 -0.96
N TYR A 203 3.81 4.57 -0.10
CA TYR A 203 5.07 4.16 0.54
C TYR A 203 4.86 3.48 1.91
N GLU A 204 3.63 3.33 2.36
CA GLU A 204 3.31 2.54 3.55
C GLU A 204 3.66 1.06 3.31
N GLY A 205 4.21 0.37 4.32
CA GLY A 205 4.53 -1.05 4.27
C GLY A 205 5.99 -1.37 4.61
N PHE A 206 6.90 -0.39 4.58
CA PHE A 206 8.29 -0.63 5.02
C PHE A 206 8.37 -0.85 6.54
N GLU A 207 7.42 -0.32 7.32
CA GLU A 207 7.31 -0.51 8.76
C GLU A 207 7.09 -1.97 9.17
N LEU A 208 6.64 -2.83 8.25
CA LEU A 208 6.57 -4.27 8.48
C LEU A 208 7.95 -4.90 8.79
N ILE A 209 9.05 -4.25 8.36
CA ILE A 209 10.41 -4.64 8.73
C ILE A 209 10.62 -4.51 10.25
N ALA A 210 9.95 -3.56 10.93
CA ALA A 210 10.04 -3.38 12.37
C ALA A 210 9.52 -4.61 13.12
N ASN A 211 8.36 -5.14 12.69
CA ASN A 211 7.75 -6.33 13.28
C ASN A 211 8.64 -7.58 13.11
N ALA A 212 9.42 -7.62 12.02
CA ALA A 212 10.38 -8.69 11.73
C ALA A 212 11.76 -8.48 12.39
N ALA A 213 12.04 -7.31 12.97
CA ALA A 213 13.35 -6.95 13.52
C ALA A 213 13.94 -7.97 14.51
N PRO A 214 13.16 -8.59 15.43
CA PRO A 214 13.70 -9.59 16.37
C PRO A 214 14.25 -10.86 15.70
N ASP A 215 13.79 -11.15 14.48
CA ASP A 215 14.08 -12.38 13.76
C ASP A 215 15.10 -12.17 12.61
N ILE A 216 15.52 -10.92 12.38
CA ILE A 216 16.53 -10.57 11.35
C ILE A 216 17.94 -10.93 11.82
N VAL A 217 18.66 -11.71 11.00
CA VAL A 217 20.07 -12.05 11.24
C VAL A 217 20.97 -10.85 11.06
N SER A 218 22.05 -10.77 11.83
CA SER A 218 22.98 -9.63 11.81
C SER A 218 22.26 -8.25 11.86
N PRO A 219 21.38 -8.01 12.86
CA PRO A 219 20.41 -6.91 12.84
C PRO A 219 21.06 -5.54 12.65
N LYS A 220 22.19 -5.27 13.32
CA LYS A 220 22.99 -4.03 13.17
C LYS A 220 23.36 -3.69 11.73
N ARG A 221 23.53 -4.70 10.87
CA ARG A 221 23.87 -4.53 9.45
C ARG A 221 22.64 -4.62 8.57
N ASN A 222 21.75 -5.58 8.83
CA ASN A 222 20.68 -5.93 7.91
C ASN A 222 19.42 -5.09 8.07
N ILE A 223 19.07 -4.65 9.29
CA ILE A 223 17.88 -3.80 9.51
C ILE A 223 17.99 -2.47 8.75
N PRO A 224 19.06 -1.66 8.90
CA PRO A 224 19.16 -0.40 8.16
C PRO A 224 19.19 -0.62 6.64
N ARG A 225 19.89 -1.66 6.19
CA ARG A 225 19.97 -2.00 4.76
C ARG A 225 18.61 -2.40 4.21
N ALA A 226 17.82 -3.17 4.95
CA ALA A 226 16.50 -3.59 4.53
C ALA A 226 15.59 -2.37 4.29
N TYR A 227 15.55 -1.44 5.25
CA TYR A 227 14.79 -0.19 5.10
C TYR A 227 15.24 0.63 3.89
N TYR A 228 16.53 0.97 3.79
CA TYR A 228 17.00 1.86 2.72
C TYR A 228 16.90 1.20 1.34
N ILE A 229 17.24 -0.08 1.21
CA ILE A 229 17.14 -0.77 -0.09
C ILE A 229 15.68 -0.84 -0.52
N ALA A 230 14.76 -1.23 0.38
CA ALA A 230 13.35 -1.34 0.04
C ALA A 230 12.77 0.01 -0.39
N VAL A 231 12.96 1.06 0.42
CA VAL A 231 12.37 2.38 0.14
C VAL A 231 12.98 3.01 -1.09
N VAL A 232 14.31 2.98 -1.27
CA VAL A 232 14.94 3.52 -2.49
C VAL A 232 14.49 2.75 -3.73
N PHE A 233 14.40 1.43 -3.66
CA PHE A 233 13.94 0.62 -4.79
C PHE A 233 12.51 0.99 -5.19
N VAL A 234 11.58 1.03 -4.24
CA VAL A 234 10.17 1.37 -4.52
C VAL A 234 10.03 2.81 -4.97
N MET A 235 10.82 3.72 -4.39
CA MET A 235 10.85 5.12 -4.82
C MET A 235 11.22 5.25 -6.30
N LEU A 236 12.31 4.60 -6.73
CA LEU A 236 12.72 4.61 -8.13
C LEU A 236 11.68 3.92 -9.02
N LEU A 237 11.14 2.78 -8.59
CA LEU A 237 10.11 2.05 -9.32
C LEU A 237 8.88 2.94 -9.58
N TYR A 238 8.39 3.62 -8.55
CA TYR A 238 7.19 4.46 -8.67
C TYR A 238 7.43 5.73 -9.47
N VAL A 239 8.59 6.37 -9.33
CA VAL A 239 8.97 7.51 -10.17
C VAL A 239 8.95 7.10 -11.64
N VAL A 240 9.49 5.93 -11.99
CA VAL A 240 9.48 5.46 -13.38
C VAL A 240 8.07 5.09 -13.85
N ILE A 241 7.25 4.46 -13.01
CA ILE A 241 5.83 4.19 -13.30
C ILE A 241 5.07 5.49 -13.60
N ALA A 242 5.31 6.54 -12.80
CA ALA A 242 4.71 7.86 -13.00
C ALA A 242 5.18 8.50 -14.31
N ILE A 243 6.47 8.42 -14.63
CA ILE A 243 7.03 8.90 -15.90
C ILE A 243 6.38 8.19 -17.09
N VAL A 244 6.28 6.85 -17.03
CA VAL A 244 5.63 6.06 -18.08
C VAL A 244 4.16 6.46 -18.23
N THR A 245 3.43 6.58 -17.12
CA THR A 245 2.00 6.90 -17.14
C THR A 245 1.72 8.29 -17.71
N VAL A 246 2.42 9.31 -17.22
CA VAL A 246 2.25 10.69 -17.71
C VAL A 246 2.79 10.85 -19.13
N GLY A 247 3.84 10.10 -19.49
CA GLY A 247 4.46 10.17 -20.80
C GLY A 247 3.75 9.36 -21.89
N SER A 248 2.82 8.46 -21.54
CA SER A 248 2.10 7.60 -22.49
C SER A 248 0.60 7.90 -22.61
N LEU A 249 0.01 8.61 -21.65
CA LEU A 249 -1.43 8.83 -21.58
C LEU A 249 -1.75 10.33 -21.43
N ALA A 250 -2.61 10.84 -22.30
CA ALA A 250 -3.07 12.23 -22.23
C ALA A 250 -3.87 12.49 -20.93
N PHE A 251 -3.79 13.70 -20.37
CA PHE A 251 -4.42 14.01 -19.07
C PHE A 251 -5.94 13.80 -19.04
N ASP A 252 -6.64 14.00 -20.16
CA ASP A 252 -8.08 13.73 -20.28
C ASP A 252 -8.39 12.23 -20.18
N ARG A 253 -7.53 11.38 -20.76
CA ARG A 253 -7.62 9.92 -20.65
C ARG A 253 -7.27 9.44 -19.24
N VAL A 254 -6.31 10.08 -18.57
CA VAL A 254 -6.04 9.84 -17.16
C VAL A 254 -7.27 10.18 -16.31
N ALA A 255 -7.88 11.34 -16.53
CA ALA A 255 -9.07 11.77 -15.80
C ALA A 255 -10.29 10.86 -16.07
N GLN A 256 -10.41 10.27 -17.26
CA GLN A 256 -11.44 9.27 -17.58
C GLN A 256 -11.18 7.92 -16.91
N ALA A 257 -9.92 7.49 -16.83
CA ALA A 257 -9.55 6.21 -16.23
C ALA A 257 -9.56 6.24 -14.69
N GLN A 258 -9.41 7.42 -14.09
CA GLN A 258 -9.46 7.65 -12.64
C GLN A 258 -8.60 6.62 -11.88
N ASP A 259 -9.25 5.74 -11.13
CA ASP A 259 -8.64 4.83 -10.18
C ASP A 259 -7.95 3.62 -10.82
N TYR A 260 -8.16 3.36 -12.12
CA TYR A 260 -7.50 2.27 -12.84
C TYR A 260 -6.49 2.75 -13.87
N VAL A 261 -6.02 4.01 -13.75
CA VAL A 261 -5.10 4.67 -14.69
C VAL A 261 -3.87 3.83 -15.04
N LEU A 262 -3.31 3.07 -14.09
CA LEU A 262 -2.09 2.30 -14.35
C LEU A 262 -2.34 1.20 -15.40
N ALA A 263 -3.53 0.61 -15.44
CA ALA A 263 -3.88 -0.35 -16.50
C ALA A 263 -4.11 0.36 -17.83
N GLU A 264 -4.74 1.53 -17.82
CA GLU A 264 -4.94 2.33 -19.03
C GLU A 264 -3.60 2.77 -19.65
N ALA A 265 -2.62 3.12 -18.82
CA ALA A 265 -1.26 3.49 -19.25
C ALA A 265 -0.50 2.37 -19.97
N ALA A 266 -0.94 1.11 -19.82
CA ALA A 266 -0.36 -0.02 -20.55
C ALA A 266 -0.96 -0.20 -21.95
N ARG A 267 -2.14 0.35 -22.24
CA ARG A 267 -2.81 0.20 -23.54
C ARG A 267 -2.01 0.77 -24.72
N PRO A 268 -1.38 1.96 -24.63
CA PRO A 268 -0.67 2.53 -25.78
C PRO A 268 0.42 1.63 -26.34
N VAL A 269 1.13 0.88 -25.49
CA VAL A 269 2.27 0.05 -25.89
C VAL A 269 1.89 -1.44 -26.04
N LEU A 270 1.03 -1.95 -25.17
CA LEU A 270 0.71 -3.39 -25.06
C LEU A 270 -0.75 -3.73 -25.41
N GLY A 271 -1.55 -2.74 -25.81
CA GLY A 271 -2.96 -2.90 -26.15
C GLY A 271 -3.80 -3.48 -25.01
N GLN A 272 -4.86 -4.21 -25.38
CA GLN A 272 -5.76 -4.85 -24.43
C GLN A 272 -5.05 -5.89 -23.54
N ALA A 273 -4.02 -6.56 -24.06
CA ALA A 273 -3.26 -7.54 -23.29
C ALA A 273 -2.53 -6.88 -22.11
N GLY A 274 -1.85 -5.76 -22.35
CA GLY A 274 -1.19 -4.98 -21.29
C GLY A 274 -2.17 -4.48 -20.23
N PHE A 275 -3.30 -3.93 -20.67
CA PHE A 275 -4.38 -3.51 -19.77
C PHE A 275 -4.86 -4.65 -18.85
N THR A 276 -5.14 -5.82 -19.43
CA THR A 276 -5.60 -6.99 -18.68
C THR A 276 -4.54 -7.48 -17.71
N ILE A 277 -3.26 -7.56 -18.13
CA ILE A 277 -2.14 -7.99 -17.28
C ILE A 277 -1.98 -7.06 -16.07
N ILE A 278 -2.01 -5.75 -16.28
CA ILE A 278 -1.88 -4.78 -15.18
C ILE A 278 -3.12 -4.80 -14.29
N THR A 279 -4.31 -5.00 -14.85
CA THR A 279 -5.53 -5.17 -14.06
C THR A 279 -5.43 -6.39 -13.15
N ILE A 280 -4.95 -7.54 -13.66
CA ILE A 280 -4.72 -8.74 -12.83
C ILE A 280 -3.67 -8.47 -11.75
N ALA A 281 -2.58 -7.77 -12.09
CA ALA A 281 -1.57 -7.39 -11.10
C ALA A 281 -2.14 -6.50 -10.00
N ALA A 282 -3.00 -5.53 -10.35
CA ALA A 282 -3.68 -4.67 -9.40
C ALA A 282 -4.56 -5.47 -8.44
N LEU A 283 -5.35 -6.42 -8.96
CA LEU A 283 -6.22 -7.28 -8.14
C LEU A 283 -5.42 -8.19 -7.20
N ILE A 284 -4.34 -8.82 -7.68
CA ILE A 284 -3.44 -9.62 -6.85
C ILE A 284 -2.80 -8.75 -5.77
N SER A 285 -2.34 -7.56 -6.15
CA SER A 285 -1.62 -6.65 -5.24
C SER A 285 -2.51 -6.10 -4.14
N THR A 286 -3.68 -5.58 -4.50
CA THR A 286 -4.67 -5.04 -3.57
C THR A 286 -5.21 -6.13 -2.65
N PHE A 287 -5.52 -7.33 -3.16
CA PHE A 287 -5.90 -8.46 -2.32
C PHE A 287 -4.79 -8.84 -1.31
N SER A 288 -3.54 -8.95 -1.77
CA SER A 288 -2.39 -9.24 -0.89
C SER A 288 -2.25 -8.20 0.21
N ALA A 289 -2.37 -6.92 -0.13
CA ALA A 289 -2.28 -5.80 0.81
C ALA A 289 -3.44 -5.81 1.81
N ILE A 290 -4.68 -6.02 1.37
CA ILE A 290 -5.85 -6.14 2.26
C ILE A 290 -5.66 -7.28 3.26
N ASN A 291 -5.20 -8.42 2.76
CA ASN A 291 -4.99 -9.60 3.58
C ASN A 291 -3.90 -9.39 4.65
N ALA A 292 -2.78 -8.75 4.28
CA ALA A 292 -1.70 -8.41 5.20
C ALA A 292 -2.12 -7.34 6.22
N SER A 293 -2.84 -6.30 5.79
CA SER A 293 -3.28 -5.20 6.65
C SER A 293 -4.39 -5.61 7.64
N LEU A 294 -5.30 -6.52 7.26
CA LEU A 294 -6.26 -7.12 8.21
C LEU A 294 -5.53 -7.90 9.31
N TYR A 295 -4.53 -8.69 8.94
CA TYR A 295 -3.71 -9.42 9.90
C TYR A 295 -2.94 -8.46 10.82
N GLY A 296 -2.23 -7.50 10.25
CA GLY A 296 -1.45 -6.50 10.99
C GLY A 296 -2.32 -5.65 11.92
N GLY A 297 -3.42 -5.08 11.42
CA GLY A 297 -4.35 -4.28 12.20
C GLY A 297 -4.98 -5.06 13.37
N SER A 298 -5.29 -6.34 13.18
CA SER A 298 -5.80 -7.19 14.27
C SER A 298 -4.78 -7.41 15.40
N ARG A 299 -3.48 -7.49 15.06
CA ARG A 299 -2.39 -7.65 16.02
C ARG A 299 -2.10 -6.36 16.75
N VAL A 300 -2.01 -5.25 16.03
CA VAL A 300 -1.88 -3.90 16.61
C VAL A 300 -3.01 -3.65 17.60
N ASN A 301 -4.26 -3.92 17.21
CA ASN A 301 -5.40 -3.79 18.12
C ASN A 301 -5.28 -4.64 19.40
N TYR A 302 -4.82 -5.90 19.26
CA TYR A 302 -4.62 -6.78 20.40
C TYR A 302 -3.51 -6.28 21.34
N GLU A 303 -2.38 -5.82 20.80
CA GLU A 303 -1.26 -5.28 21.58
C GLU A 303 -1.68 -4.00 22.35
N ILE A 304 -2.38 -3.08 21.69
CA ILE A 304 -2.93 -1.86 22.33
C ILE A 304 -3.87 -2.23 23.47
N ALA A 305 -4.69 -3.28 23.31
CA ALA A 305 -5.58 -3.76 24.36
C ALA A 305 -4.82 -4.49 25.50
N GLU A 306 -3.69 -5.11 25.21
CA GLU A 306 -2.82 -5.77 26.21
C GLU A 306 -2.10 -4.73 27.07
N ASP A 307 -1.73 -3.60 26.48
CA ASP A 307 -1.09 -2.46 27.16
C ASP A 307 -2.09 -1.52 27.88
N ASP A 308 -3.33 -1.97 28.10
CA ASP A 308 -4.43 -1.24 28.77
C ASP A 308 -4.83 0.09 28.09
N GLU A 309 -4.47 0.28 26.81
CA GLU A 309 -4.79 1.47 26.00
C GLU A 309 -6.12 1.35 25.24
N LEU A 310 -6.71 0.15 25.20
CA LEU A 310 -8.05 -0.15 24.72
C LEU A 310 -8.85 -0.98 25.74
N PRO A 311 -10.19 -1.00 25.67
CA PRO A 311 -10.99 -1.88 26.53
C PRO A 311 -10.56 -3.34 26.41
N LYS A 312 -10.43 -4.04 27.53
CA LYS A 312 -9.99 -5.45 27.59
C LYS A 312 -10.85 -6.42 26.77
N HIS A 313 -12.04 -6.00 26.34
CA HIS A 313 -12.88 -6.76 25.40
C HIS A 313 -12.18 -7.00 24.05
N PHE A 314 -11.24 -6.15 23.64
CA PHE A 314 -10.45 -6.33 22.42
C PHE A 314 -9.41 -7.48 22.51
N LEU A 315 -9.15 -7.99 23.72
CA LEU A 315 -8.37 -9.23 23.92
C LEU A 315 -9.19 -10.50 23.64
N ALA A 316 -10.51 -10.38 23.48
CA ALA A 316 -11.36 -11.53 23.17
C ALA A 316 -10.98 -12.15 21.83
N GLN A 317 -11.08 -13.48 21.75
CA GLN A 317 -10.78 -14.23 20.54
C GLN A 317 -12.05 -14.79 19.91
N VAL A 318 -12.15 -14.66 18.59
CA VAL A 318 -13.16 -15.30 17.74
C VAL A 318 -12.41 -16.21 16.79
N TRP A 319 -12.70 -17.51 16.80
CA TRP A 319 -12.01 -18.52 15.97
C TRP A 319 -10.46 -18.39 16.01
N ASN A 320 -9.89 -18.29 17.21
CA ASN A 320 -8.45 -18.14 17.47
C ASN A 320 -7.79 -16.87 16.91
N GLN A 321 -8.57 -15.86 16.51
CA GLN A 321 -8.07 -14.54 16.13
C GLN A 321 -8.65 -13.45 17.05
N PRO A 322 -7.93 -12.33 17.26
CA PRO A 322 -8.45 -11.19 18.01
C PRO A 322 -9.76 -10.65 17.42
N VAL A 323 -10.71 -10.25 18.28
CA VAL A 323 -11.97 -9.61 17.86
C VAL A 323 -11.73 -8.32 17.07
N GLY A 324 -10.59 -7.67 17.29
CA GLY A 324 -10.12 -6.53 16.51
C GLY A 324 -10.12 -6.77 14.99
N LEU A 325 -9.95 -8.01 14.54
CA LEU A 325 -10.04 -8.35 13.12
C LEU A 325 -11.43 -8.07 12.55
N LEU A 326 -12.49 -8.54 13.24
CA LEU A 326 -13.87 -8.30 12.83
C LEU A 326 -14.20 -6.81 12.88
N VAL A 327 -13.77 -6.11 13.93
CA VAL A 327 -14.01 -4.66 14.07
C VAL A 327 -13.33 -3.89 12.94
N THR A 328 -12.08 -4.23 12.62
CA THR A 328 -11.33 -3.64 11.50
C THR A 328 -12.04 -3.89 10.18
N ALA A 329 -12.49 -5.13 9.92
CA ALA A 329 -13.20 -5.50 8.70
C ALA A 329 -14.54 -4.75 8.56
N VAL A 330 -15.35 -4.70 9.63
CA VAL A 330 -16.64 -3.99 9.62
C VAL A 330 -16.44 -2.48 9.43
N ALA A 331 -15.48 -1.88 10.14
CA ALA A 331 -15.16 -0.47 9.98
C ALA A 331 -14.69 -0.15 8.56
N THR A 332 -13.85 -1.02 7.98
CA THR A 332 -13.41 -0.91 6.57
C THR A 332 -14.58 -0.99 5.61
N LEU A 333 -15.51 -1.93 5.82
CA LEU A 333 -16.72 -2.06 5.01
C LEU A 333 -17.59 -0.80 5.05
N VAL A 334 -17.73 -0.19 6.23
CA VAL A 334 -18.44 1.07 6.39
C VAL A 334 -17.72 2.18 5.62
N VAL A 335 -16.41 2.32 5.80
CA VAL A 335 -15.65 3.41 5.19
C VAL A 335 -15.66 3.30 3.65
N VAL A 336 -15.33 2.15 3.08
CA VAL A 336 -15.24 1.97 1.62
C VAL A 336 -16.58 2.14 0.90
N ASN A 337 -17.69 1.82 1.56
CA ASN A 337 -19.02 1.96 0.97
C ASN A 337 -19.69 3.30 1.26
N SER A 338 -19.17 4.09 2.20
CA SER A 338 -19.77 5.39 2.59
C SER A 338 -18.96 6.60 2.10
N PHE A 339 -17.66 6.45 1.86
CA PHE A 339 -16.77 7.54 1.44
C PHE A 339 -16.16 7.27 0.06
N GLY A 340 -16.03 8.30 -0.76
CA GLY A 340 -15.32 8.22 -2.04
C GLY A 340 -13.80 8.16 -1.84
N LEU A 341 -13.09 7.57 -2.80
CA LEU A 341 -11.63 7.44 -2.81
C LEU A 341 -10.87 8.74 -2.56
N GLU A 342 -11.31 9.80 -3.24
CA GLU A 342 -10.73 11.14 -3.10
C GLU A 342 -10.82 11.58 -1.63
N SER A 343 -11.99 11.41 -1.01
CA SER A 343 -12.19 11.72 0.40
C SER A 343 -11.37 10.85 1.34
N ILE A 344 -11.01 9.62 0.96
CA ILE A 344 -10.19 8.71 1.79
C ILE A 344 -8.70 9.07 1.69
N SER A 345 -8.24 9.51 0.52
CA SER A 345 -6.81 9.74 0.25
C SER A 345 -6.36 11.18 0.48
N THR A 346 -7.29 12.14 0.52
CA THR A 346 -7.00 13.54 0.87
C THR A 346 -7.40 13.93 2.29
N ALA A 347 -8.03 13.04 3.07
CA ALA A 347 -8.40 13.26 4.47
C ALA A 347 -7.25 12.93 5.44
#